data_AF-A0A674J044-F1
#
_entry.id   AF-A0A674J044-F1
#
_cell.length_a   1.000
_cell.length_b   1.000
_cell.length_c   1.000
_cell.angle_alpha   90.00
_cell.angle_beta   90.00
_cell.angle_gamma   90.00
#
_symmetry.space_group_name_H-M   'P 1'
#
loop_
_entity.id
_entity.type
_entity.pdbx_description
1 polymer ?
#
loop_
_entity_poly.entity_id
_entity_poly.type
_entity_poly.pdbx_seq_one_letter_code
_entity_poly.pdbx_strand_id
1 'polypeptide(L)' 'MAALSKISAFLKNAWAKEPVITVSVAIGILAAVAPLLSPYTKYSGMINRATPYVYPGEGFWPCCPRGAWPPPR' A
#
# COMPACT_ATOMS: atom_id res chain seq x y z
N MET A 1 -29.99 15.33 5.83
CA MET A 1 -30.26 14.39 4.71
C MET A 1 -30.20 15.02 3.30
N ALA A 2 -30.34 16.35 3.14
CA ALA A 2 -30.36 16.98 1.80
C ALA A 2 -29.04 16.93 1.00
N ALA A 3 -27.87 16.92 1.67
CA ALA A 3 -26.56 16.94 1.00
C ALA A 3 -26.24 15.63 0.27
N LEU A 4 -26.47 14.48 0.92
CA LEU A 4 -26.28 13.16 0.30
C LEU A 4 -27.18 12.95 -0.92
N SER A 5 -28.42 13.46 -0.84
CA SER A 5 -29.36 13.40 -1.96
C SER A 5 -28.85 14.18 -3.18
N LYS A 6 -28.23 15.35 -2.98
CA LYS A 6 -27.63 16.16 -4.05
C LYS A 6 -26.40 15.50 -4.66
N ILE A 7 -25.53 14.91 -3.84
CA ILE A 7 -24.32 14.20 -4.30
C ILE A 7 -24.72 12.98 -5.15
N SER A 8 -25.72 12.21 -4.70
CA SER A 8 -26.21 11.06 -5.45
C SER A 8 -26.81 11.43 -6.82
N ALA A 9 -27.50 12.57 -6.91
CA ALA A 9 -28.05 13.07 -8.17
C ALA A 9 -26.96 13.55 -9.13
N PHE A 10 -25.94 14.24 -8.63
CA PHE A 10 -24.77 14.66 -9.42
C PHE A 10 -23.99 13.43 -9.94
N LEU A 11 -23.74 12.45 -9.08
CA LEU A 11 -22.98 11.25 -9.47
C LEU A 11 -23.69 10.44 -10.56
N LYS A 12 -25.03 10.29 -10.47
CA LYS A 12 -25.83 9.65 -11.53
C LYS A 12 -25.74 10.41 -12.86
N ASN A 13 -25.75 11.74 -12.82
CA ASN A 13 -25.68 12.58 -14.01
C ASN A 13 -24.27 12.57 -14.64
N ALA A 14 -23.22 12.61 -13.81
CA ALA A 14 -21.82 12.52 -14.23
C ALA A 14 -21.50 11.15 -14.84
N TRP A 15 -22.05 10.07 -14.29
CA TRP A 15 -21.89 8.72 -14.84
C TRP A 15 -22.57 8.54 -16.20
N ALA A 16 -23.71 9.19 -16.43
CA ALA A 16 -24.42 9.13 -17.71
C ALA A 16 -23.78 9.98 -18.82
N LYS A 17 -23.16 11.11 -18.46
CA LYS A 17 -22.54 12.04 -19.43
C LYS A 17 -21.07 11.75 -19.70
N GLU A 18 -20.29 11.56 -18.64
CA GLU A 18 -18.84 11.41 -18.70
C GLU A 18 -18.38 10.24 -17.82
N PRO A 19 -18.69 9.00 -18.24
CA PRO A 19 -18.36 7.80 -17.47
C PRO A 19 -16.85 7.64 -17.27
N VAL A 20 -16.05 8.01 -18.29
CA VAL A 20 -14.59 7.85 -18.27
C VAL A 20 -13.96 8.70 -17.16
N ILE A 21 -14.39 9.97 -17.03
CA ILE A 21 -13.87 10.89 -16.01
C ILE A 21 -14.38 10.52 -14.62
N THR A 22 -15.64 10.11 -14.52
CA THR A 22 -16.22 9.67 -13.24
C THR A 22 -15.48 8.44 -12.69
N VAL A 23 -15.15 7.47 -13.55
CA VAL A 23 -14.42 6.27 -13.17
C VAL A 23 -12.96 6.57 -12.84
N SER A 24 -12.28 7.43 -13.61
CA SER A 24 -10.87 7.77 -13.34
C SER A 24 -10.68 8.44 -11.98
N VAL A 25 -11.57 9.38 -11.62
CA VAL A 25 -11.58 10.03 -10.30
C VAL A 25 -11.89 9.01 -9.20
N ALA A 26 -12.86 8.11 -9.40
CA ALA A 26 -13.19 7.08 -8.43
C ALA A 26 -12.01 6.14 -8.16
N ILE A 27 -11.30 5.70 -9.21
CA ILE A 27 -10.10 4.86 -9.10
C ILE A 27 -8.97 5.64 -8.40
N GLY A 28 -8.78 6.92 -8.72
CA GLY A 28 -7.78 7.76 -8.05
C GLY A 28 -8.02 7.87 -6.55
N ILE A 29 -9.28 8.11 -6.14
CA ILE A 29 -9.67 8.15 -4.73
C ILE A 29 -9.45 6.79 -4.07
N LEU A 30 -9.87 5.71 -4.73
CA LEU A 30 -9.70 4.35 -4.21
C LEU A 30 -8.22 4.02 -4.02
N ALA A 31 -7.36 4.37 -4.98
CA ALA A 31 -5.92 4.14 -4.92
C ALA A 31 -5.23 4.94 -3.81
N ALA A 32 -5.74 6.13 -3.46
CA ALA A 32 -5.21 6.93 -2.36
C ALA A 32 -5.65 6.40 -0.98
N VAL A 33 -6.89 5.90 -0.88
CA VAL A 33 -7.46 5.44 0.39
C VAL A 33 -7.10 3.98 0.69
N ALA A 34 -7.00 3.12 -0.32
CA ALA A 34 -6.71 1.70 -0.15
C ALA A 34 -5.43 1.41 0.66
N PRO A 35 -4.29 2.12 0.48
CA PRO A 35 -3.08 1.89 1.25
C PRO A 35 -3.23 2.19 2.75
N LEU A 36 -4.10 3.14 3.09
CA LEU A 36 -4.33 3.59 4.47
C LEU A 36 -5.22 2.61 5.24
N LEU A 37 -6.15 1.95 4.56
CA LEU A 37 -7.07 1.00 5.17
C LEU A 37 -6.57 -0.44 5.13
N SER A 38 -5.67 -0.79 4.20
CA SER A 38 -5.23 -2.17 4.03
C SER A 38 -4.20 -2.56 5.10
N PRO A 39 -4.40 -3.69 5.82
CA PRO A 39 -3.38 -4.25 6.72
C PRO A 39 -2.18 -4.83 5.94
N TYR A 40 -2.29 -4.92 4.62
CA TYR A 40 -1.28 -5.52 3.75
C TYR A 40 -0.16 -4.57 3.34
N THR A 41 -0.36 -3.26 3.48
CA THR A 41 0.70 -2.27 3.17
C THR A 41 1.94 -2.45 4.03
N LYS A 42 1.78 -2.90 5.29
CA LYS A 42 2.90 -3.27 6.18
C LYS A 42 3.79 -4.34 5.57
N TYR A 43 3.21 -5.41 5.03
CA TYR A 43 3.96 -6.54 4.47
C TYR A 43 4.70 -6.16 3.20
N SER A 44 4.09 -5.30 2.36
CA SER A 44 4.76 -4.76 1.17
C SER A 44 6.08 -4.04 1.53
N GLY A 45 6.07 -3.22 2.59
CA GLY A 45 7.28 -2.54 3.07
C GLY A 45 8.34 -3.50 3.66
N MET A 46 7.91 -4.58 4.31
CA MET A 46 8.84 -5.60 4.85
C MET A 46 9.53 -6.37 3.72
N ILE A 47 8.81 -6.71 2.66
CA ILE A 47 9.38 -7.40 1.49
C ILE A 47 10.48 -6.55 0.86
N ASN A 48 10.24 -5.26 0.65
CA ASN A 48 11.22 -4.34 0.07
C ASN A 48 12.48 -4.16 0.93
N ARG A 49 12.39 -4.39 2.25
CA ARG A 49 13.54 -4.37 3.17
C ARG A 49 14.29 -5.70 3.22
N ALA A 50 13.58 -6.80 3.04
CA ALA A 50 14.14 -8.15 3.08
C ALA A 50 14.89 -8.50 1.80
N THR A 51 14.65 -7.79 0.69
CA THR A 51 15.33 -8.01 -0.59
C THR A 51 16.68 -7.27 -0.62
N PRO A 52 17.82 -7.98 -0.59
CA PRO A 52 19.14 -7.36 -0.67
C PRO A 52 19.41 -6.89 -2.11
N TYR A 53 19.46 -5.57 -2.33
CA TYR A 53 19.78 -4.97 -3.63
C TYR A 53 21.27 -4.69 -3.84
N VAL A 54 22.02 -4.60 -2.74
CA VAL A 54 23.47 -4.37 -2.74
C VAL A 54 24.13 -5.63 -2.23
N TYR A 55 25.32 -5.97 -2.77
CA TYR A 55 26.11 -7.04 -2.19
C TYR A 55 26.33 -6.68 -0.73
N PRO A 56 25.88 -7.52 0.20
CA PRO A 56 26.01 -7.26 1.62
C PRO A 56 27.48 -7.49 2.00
N GLY A 57 28.34 -6.56 1.59
CA GLY A 57 29.79 -6.58 1.79
C GLY A 57 30.07 -6.94 3.23
N GLU A 58 30.69 -8.11 3.42
CA GLU A 58 31.16 -8.61 4.71
C GLU A 58 30.09 -8.68 5.83
N GLY A 59 28.80 -8.58 5.48
CA GLY A 59 27.74 -8.21 6.44
C GLY A 59 26.41 -8.94 6.30
N PHE A 60 26.19 -9.76 5.26
CA PHE A 60 25.06 -10.73 5.26
C PHE A 60 25.33 -11.93 6.14
N TRP A 61 26.62 -12.15 6.39
CA TRP A 61 27.12 -13.07 7.38
C TRP A 61 27.95 -12.26 8.39
N PRO A 62 27.31 -11.57 9.37
CA PRO A 62 27.96 -11.42 10.66
C PRO A 62 28.00 -12.77 11.39
N CYS A 63 27.42 -13.85 10.86
CA CYS A 63 27.45 -15.19 11.46
C CYS A 63 28.81 -15.91 11.38
N CYS A 64 29.91 -15.19 11.11
CA CYS A 64 31.24 -15.66 11.49
C CYS A 64 32.07 -14.50 12.07
N PRO A 65 31.88 -14.24 13.37
CA PRO A 65 32.94 -14.57 14.30
C PRO A 65 32.43 -15.68 15.21
N ARG A 66 32.94 -16.89 14.99
CA ARG A 66 33.16 -17.94 16.00
C ARG A 66 32.37 -17.77 17.32
N GLY A 67 31.06 -18.08 17.29
CA GLY A 67 30.25 -18.38 18.48
C GLY A 67 29.48 -17.22 19.12
N ALA A 68 28.17 -17.14 18.82
CA ALA A 68 27.10 -16.93 19.81
C ALA A 68 25.73 -16.75 19.11
N TRP A 69 25.16 -17.83 18.57
CA TRP A 69 23.70 -17.97 18.37
C TRP A 69 23.32 -19.46 18.50
N PRO A 70 22.17 -19.80 19.12
CA PRO A 70 21.11 -18.89 19.58
C PRO A 70 21.31 -18.39 21.03
N PRO A 71 20.69 -17.26 21.43
CA PRO A 71 20.69 -16.77 22.81
C PRO A 71 19.83 -17.67 23.71
N PRO A 72 20.07 -17.67 25.04
CA PRO A 72 19.30 -18.45 26.00
C PRO A 72 17.83 -18.01 26.07
N ARG A 73 16.98 -18.99 26.38
CA ARG A 73 15.51 -18.95 26.34
C ARG A 73 14.87 -17.95 27.29
#